data_AF-A0A8S9FCT5-F1
#
_entry.id   AF-A0A8S9FCT5-F1
#
_cell.length_a   1.000
_cell.length_b   1.000
_cell.length_c   1.000
_cell.angle_alpha   90.00
_cell.angle_beta   90.00
_cell.angle_gamma   90.00
#
_symmetry.space_group_name_H-M   'P 1'
#
loop_
_entity.id
_entity.type
_entity.pdbx_description
1 polymer ?
#
loop_
_entity_poly.entity_id
_entity_poly.type
_entity_poly.pdbx_seq_one_letter_code
_entity_poly.pdbx_strand_id
1 'polypeptide(L)'
;MFLISLNGSPAKVVVELPKQELVQAAVLLHPSFVTVDDIKGGKVSIAILGAEIDRLSPPALLKQFEEILASKPEVKPLLLL
;
A
#
# COMPACT_ATOMS: atom_id res chain seq x y z
N MET A 1 -7.33 -15.01 -0.82
CA MET A 1 -8.16 -13.81 -1.01
C MET A 1 -7.23 -12.66 -1.37
N PHE A 2 -7.50 -11.94 -2.46
CA PHE A 2 -6.78 -10.73 -2.86
C PHE A 2 -7.70 -9.53 -2.62
N LEU A 3 -7.14 -8.42 -2.13
CA LEU A 3 -7.92 -7.21 -1.85
C LEU A 3 -7.38 -6.03 -2.65
N ILE A 4 -8.28 -5.27 -3.27
CA ILE A 4 -7.97 -4.06 -4.04
C ILE A 4 -8.73 -2.90 -3.42
N SER A 5 -8.02 -1.87 -2.96
CA SER A 5 -8.61 -0.60 -2.54
C SER A 5 -8.78 0.30 -3.76
N LEU A 6 -10.01 0.77 -4.02
CA LEU A 6 -10.29 1.81 -5.01
C LEU A 6 -10.41 3.19 -4.34
N ASN A 7 -10.38 4.24 -5.15
CA ASN A 7 -10.63 5.61 -4.68
C ASN A 7 -12.00 5.68 -3.96
N GLY A 8 -12.02 6.18 -2.72
CA GLY A 8 -13.22 6.22 -1.85
C GLY A 8 -13.41 5.01 -0.92
N SER A 9 -12.58 3.96 -1.04
CA SER A 9 -12.55 2.85 -0.07
C SER A 9 -11.71 3.24 1.16
N PRO A 10 -11.96 2.68 2.35
CA PRO A 10 -11.08 2.90 3.50
C PRO A 10 -9.76 2.14 3.29
N ALA A 11 -8.82 2.76 2.57
CA ALA A 11 -7.47 2.24 2.34
C ALA A 11 -6.77 1.82 3.65
N LYS A 12 -7.15 2.47 4.77
CA LYS A 12 -6.73 2.10 6.12
C LYS A 12 -7.16 0.70 6.56
N VAL A 13 -8.31 0.20 6.15
CA VAL A 13 -8.70 -1.20 6.40
C VAL A 13 -7.82 -2.13 5.56
N VAL A 14 -7.54 -1.75 4.31
CA VAL A 14 -6.76 -2.56 3.37
C VAL A 14 -5.32 -2.77 3.83
N VAL A 15 -4.71 -1.80 4.51
CA VAL A 15 -3.35 -1.93 5.08
C VAL A 15 -3.30 -2.75 6.38
N GLU A 16 -4.42 -2.91 7.09
CA GLU A 16 -4.49 -3.70 8.33
C GLU A 16 -4.65 -5.20 8.07
N LEU A 17 -5.42 -5.59 7.06
CA LEU A 17 -5.66 -7.00 6.74
C LEU A 17 -4.37 -7.80 6.44
N PRO A 18 -3.39 -7.24 5.70
CA PRO A 18 -2.05 -7.81 5.53
C PRO A 18 -1.27 -8.08 6.82
N LYS A 19 -1.53 -7.33 7.89
CA LYS A 19 -0.83 -7.49 9.19
C LYS A 19 -1.33 -8.71 9.95
N GLN A 20 -2.59 -9.08 9.71
CA GLN A 20 -3.28 -10.21 10.31
C GLN A 20 -3.25 -11.47 9.41
N GLU A 21 -2.56 -11.41 8.26
CA GLU A 21 -2.45 -12.52 7.29
C GLU A 21 -3.80 -13.04 6.77
N LEU A 22 -4.83 -12.18 6.82
CA LEU A 22 -6.19 -12.49 6.36
C LEU A 22 -6.32 -12.45 4.82
N VAL A 23 -5.32 -11.87 4.15
CA VAL A 23 -5.22 -11.77 2.70
C VAL A 23 -3.84 -12.24 2.24
N GLN A 24 -3.76 -12.71 1.00
CA GLN A 24 -2.50 -13.20 0.41
C GLN A 24 -1.69 -12.07 -0.23
N ALA A 25 -2.37 -11.01 -0.68
CA ALA A 25 -1.77 -9.75 -1.10
C ALA A 25 -2.82 -8.63 -1.08
N ALA A 26 -2.34 -7.39 -1.03
CA ALA A 26 -3.16 -6.17 -1.11
C ALA A 26 -2.65 -5.24 -2.22
N VAL A 27 -3.59 -4.60 -2.91
CA VAL A 27 -3.30 -3.56 -3.91
C VAL A 27 -4.02 -2.29 -3.50
N LEU A 28 -3.29 -1.18 -3.45
CA LEU A 28 -3.79 0.13 -3.05
C LEU A 28 -3.81 1.06 -4.27
N LEU A 29 -4.99 1.50 -4.70
CA LEU A 29 -5.15 2.50 -5.76
C LEU A 29 -5.53 3.84 -5.13
N HIS A 30 -4.69 4.88 -5.28
CA HIS A 30 -4.88 6.19 -4.61
C HIS A 30 -5.09 6.08 -3.09
N PRO A 31 -4.09 5.57 -2.34
CA PRO A 31 -4.22 5.31 -0.89
C PRO A 31 -4.35 6.60 -0.07
N SER A 32 -5.55 7.18 -0.11
CA SER A 32 -5.92 8.35 0.68
C SER A 32 -5.94 7.99 2.17
N PHE A 33 -5.44 8.91 3.01
CA PHE A 33 -5.41 8.77 4.47
C PHE A 33 -4.57 7.59 5.00
N VAL A 34 -3.65 7.05 4.17
CA VAL A 34 -2.65 6.06 4.58
C VAL A 34 -1.36 6.78 4.95
N THR A 35 -0.75 6.38 6.06
CA THR A 35 0.52 6.91 6.54
C THR A 35 1.66 5.92 6.32
N VAL A 36 2.89 6.41 6.46
CA VAL A 36 4.13 5.60 6.43
C VAL A 36 4.07 4.45 7.44
N ASP A 37 3.55 4.70 8.63
CA ASP A 37 3.47 3.68 9.68
C ASP A 37 2.42 2.61 9.40
N ASP A 38 1.35 2.96 8.67
CA ASP A 38 0.36 1.99 8.25
C ASP A 38 0.96 0.91 7.31
N ILE A 39 1.93 1.30 6.46
CA ILE A 39 2.61 0.42 5.49
C ILE A 39 3.68 -0.48 6.14
N LYS A 40 4.34 -0.01 7.21
CA LYS A 40 5.43 -0.75 7.88
C LYS A 40 4.99 -2.10 8.46
N GLY A 41 3.72 -2.31 8.76
CA GLY A 41 3.25 -3.51 9.47
C GLY A 41 2.88 -4.72 8.60
N GLY A 42 2.77 -4.57 7.27
CA GLY A 42 2.29 -5.66 6.41
C GLY A 42 3.24 -6.86 6.37
N LYS A 43 2.69 -8.08 6.51
CA LYS A 43 3.43 -9.35 6.42
C LYS A 43 3.30 -10.05 5.05
N VAL A 44 2.44 -9.52 4.18
CA VAL A 44 2.20 -10.06 2.83
C VAL A 44 2.48 -9.00 1.76
N SER A 45 2.47 -9.41 0.49
CA SER A 45 2.68 -8.50 -0.65
C SER A 45 1.70 -7.35 -0.69
N ILE A 46 2.24 -6.13 -0.73
CA ILE A 46 1.49 -4.89 -0.94
C ILE A 46 2.00 -4.25 -2.23
N ALA A 47 1.07 -3.91 -3.11
CA ALA A 47 1.31 -3.08 -4.28
C ALA A 47 0.60 -1.74 -4.10
N ILE A 48 1.24 -0.65 -4.54
CA ILE A 48 0.68 0.69 -4.46
C ILE A 48 0.75 1.32 -5.84
N LEU A 49 -0.41 1.83 -6.29
CA LEU A 49 -0.61 2.50 -7.57
C LEU A 49 -1.00 3.95 -7.28
N GLY A 50 -0.12 4.86 -7.70
CA GLY A 50 -0.32 6.31 -7.59
C GLY A 50 -0.98 6.93 -8.80
N ALA A 51 -1.27 8.24 -8.73
CA ALA A 51 -1.36 9.08 -9.92
C ALA A 51 -0.48 10.32 -9.74
N GLU A 52 -0.02 10.83 -10.87
CA GLU A 52 0.82 12.01 -10.98
C GLU A 52 0.21 13.25 -10.29
N ILE A 53 -1.10 13.45 -10.44
CA ILE A 53 -1.82 14.64 -9.94
C ILE A 53 -2.60 14.39 -8.63
N ASP A 54 -2.35 13.26 -7.97
CA ASP A 54 -3.00 12.92 -6.71
C ASP A 54 -2.50 13.83 -5.57
N ARG A 55 -3.40 14.61 -4.99
CA ARG A 55 -3.06 15.52 -3.87
C ARG A 55 -3.17 14.86 -2.51
N LEU A 56 -3.92 13.78 -2.38
CA LEU A 56 -4.12 13.07 -1.11
C LEU A 56 -3.02 12.03 -0.87
N SER A 57 -2.58 11.38 -1.94
CA SER A 57 -1.43 10.49 -1.97
C SER A 57 -0.39 10.96 -2.99
N PRO A 58 0.32 12.08 -2.71
CA PRO A 58 1.24 12.67 -3.68
C PRO A 58 2.45 11.77 -3.96
N PRO A 59 3.11 11.89 -5.13
CA PRO A 59 4.25 11.06 -5.50
C PRO A 59 5.38 11.01 -4.46
N ALA A 60 5.64 12.11 -3.75
CA ALA A 60 6.63 12.16 -2.69
C ALA A 60 6.30 11.25 -1.49
N LEU A 61 5.01 11.04 -1.20
CA LEU A 61 4.56 10.08 -0.18
C LEU A 61 4.69 8.64 -0.69
N LEU A 62 4.34 8.40 -1.95
CA LEU A 62 4.47 7.07 -2.57
C LEU A 62 5.91 6.58 -2.60
N LYS A 63 6.87 7.49 -2.83
CA LYS A 63 8.30 7.17 -2.76
C LYS A 63 8.73 6.70 -1.37
N GLN A 64 8.18 7.30 -0.30
CA GLN A 64 8.44 6.82 1.06
C GLN A 64 7.86 5.42 1.28
N PHE A 65 6.68 5.12 0.73
CA PHE A 65 6.11 3.78 0.81
C PHE A 65 6.94 2.76 0.04
N GLU A 66 7.43 3.12 -1.14
CA GLU A 66 8.34 2.29 -1.94
C GLU A 66 9.61 1.94 -1.15
N GLU A 67 10.26 2.92 -0.51
CA GLU A 67 11.46 2.69 0.30
C GLU A 67 11.20 1.72 1.47
N ILE A 68 10.06 1.87 2.15
CA ILE A 68 9.64 0.97 3.23
C ILE A 68 9.42 -0.45 2.71
N LEU A 69 8.70 -0.61 1.59
CA LEU A 69 8.39 -1.92 1.03
C LEU A 69 9.65 -2.60 0.46
N ALA A 70 10.55 -1.84 -0.16
CA ALA A 70 11.83 -2.34 -0.66
C ALA A 70 12.76 -2.80 0.46
N SER A 71 12.65 -2.22 1.66
CA SER A 71 13.43 -2.66 2.83
C SER A 71 13.02 -4.04 3.38
N LYS A 72 11.93 -4.64 2.88
CA LYS A 72 11.42 -5.95 3.29
C LYS A 72 11.76 -7.05 2.27
N PRO A 73 12.87 -7.78 2.42
CA PRO A 73 13.34 -8.75 1.43
C PRO A 73 12.45 -10.00 1.29
N GLU A 74 11.58 -10.27 2.27
CA GLU A 74 10.71 -11.45 2.32
C GLU A 74 9.50 -11.36 1.37
N VAL A 75 9.19 -10.16 0.89
CA VAL A 75 7.96 -9.87 0.17
C VAL A 75 8.30 -9.07 -1.08
N LYS A 76 8.17 -9.68 -2.28
CA LYS A 76 8.43 -8.97 -3.54
C LYS A 76 7.45 -7.79 -3.69
N PRO A 77 7.94 -6.53 -3.70
CA PRO A 77 7.09 -5.38 -4.00
C PRO A 77 6.72 -5.43 -5.48
N LEU A 78 5.43 -5.30 -5.79
CA LEU A 78 4.97 -5.08 -7.15
C LEU A 78 4.67 -3.58 -7.28
N LEU A 79 5.65 -2.82 -7.76
CA LEU A 79 5.50 -1.41 -8.06
C LEU A 79 5.11 -1.25 -9.53
N LEU A 80 3.99 -0.57 -9.75
CA LEU A 80 3.56 -0.02 -11.04
C LEU A 80 3.33 1.47 -10.75
N LEU A 81 4.27 2.30 -11.20
CA LEU A 81 4.13 3.77 -11.19
C LEU A 81 3.16 4.21 -12.29
#